data_AF-A0A2J6RJF6-F1
#
_entry.id   AF-A0A2J6RJF6-F1
#
_cell.length_a   1.000
_cell.length_b   1.000
_cell.length_c   1.000
_cell.angle_alpha   90.00
_cell.angle_beta   90.00
_cell.angle_gamma   90.00
#
_symmetry.space_group_name_H-M   'P 1'
#
loop_
_entity.id
_entity.type
_entity.pdbx_description
1 polymer ?
#
loop_
_entity_poly.entity_id
_entity_poly.type
_entity_poly.pdbx_seq_one_letter_code
_entity_poly.pdbx_strand_id
1 'polypeptide(L)'
;MATTPQFPPVIRYITANDSAGTSSFLKNDDPPRAQPTGPKSQMSAIFSTLPSFSIAKNTDLTHHEKTPRAGFPAAGASAFVVLDIGPNLDGVDGKLHKTQTLDYCIIVEGELELSLWGGKGEDGEENVERRVIKKGEVVVQRACWHAWLNLSKTEGARMVAVAIGSEGALEGGIEFF
;
A
#
# COMPACT_ATOMS: atom_id res chain seq x y z
N MET A 1 14.29 20.18 -7.79
CA MET A 1 13.33 19.92 -6.70
C MET A 1 12.50 18.72 -7.12
N ALA A 2 12.42 17.67 -6.30
CA ALA A 2 11.58 16.52 -6.61
C ALA A 2 10.11 16.96 -6.56
N THR A 3 9.39 16.83 -7.68
CA THR A 3 7.97 17.14 -7.73
C THR A 3 7.21 15.97 -7.11
N THR A 4 6.54 16.21 -5.98
CA THR A 4 5.54 15.28 -5.45
C THR A 4 4.55 14.98 -6.57
N PRO A 5 4.22 13.70 -6.82
CA PRO A 5 3.30 13.33 -7.89
C PRO A 5 1.98 14.09 -7.73
N GLN A 6 1.60 14.86 -8.75
CA GLN A 6 0.42 15.72 -8.72
C GLN A 6 -0.79 14.94 -9.21
N PHE A 7 -1.16 13.92 -8.46
CA PHE A 7 -2.43 13.24 -8.65
C PHE A 7 -3.55 14.00 -7.95
N PRO A 8 -4.81 13.84 -8.41
CA PRO A 8 -5.97 14.28 -7.64
C PRO A 8 -5.93 13.68 -6.22
N PRO A 9 -6.38 14.42 -5.20
CA PRO A 9 -6.52 13.90 -3.85
C PRO A 9 -7.35 12.61 -3.85
N VAL A 10 -7.00 11.67 -2.97
CA VAL A 10 -7.82 10.47 -2.80
C VAL A 10 -9.10 10.86 -2.07
N ILE A 11 -10.23 10.61 -2.71
CA ILE A 11 -11.56 10.82 -2.14
C ILE A 11 -12.08 9.46 -1.64
N ARG A 12 -12.45 9.40 -0.37
CA ARG A 12 -13.03 8.21 0.28
C ARG A 12 -14.47 8.51 0.68
N TYR A 13 -15.33 7.51 0.52
CA TYR A 13 -16.68 7.50 1.07
C TYR A 13 -16.87 6.20 1.84
N ILE A 14 -17.11 6.31 3.14
CA ILE A 14 -17.40 5.16 4.00
C ILE A 14 -18.91 5.03 4.18
N THR A 15 -19.42 3.80 4.07
CA THR A 15 -20.82 3.48 4.35
C THR A 15 -21.00 3.02 5.79
N ALA A 16 -22.21 3.19 6.33
CA ALA A 16 -22.57 2.76 7.67
C ALA A 16 -24.04 2.32 7.72
N ASN A 17 -24.36 1.50 8.71
CA ASN A 17 -25.74 1.16 9.04
C ASN A 17 -26.15 1.75 10.38
N ASP A 18 -27.39 2.23 10.49
CA ASP A 18 -27.97 2.64 11.77
C ASP A 18 -28.50 1.43 12.56
N SER A 19 -29.03 1.66 13.77
CA SER A 19 -29.58 0.60 14.61
C SER A 19 -30.87 -0.03 14.07
N ALA A 20 -31.50 0.57 13.06
CA ALA A 20 -32.67 0.02 12.36
C ALA A 20 -32.27 -0.78 11.11
N GLY A 21 -30.97 -0.80 10.74
CA GLY A 21 -30.46 -1.49 9.55
C GLY A 21 -30.53 -0.66 8.28
N THR A 22 -30.77 0.65 8.37
CA THR A 22 -30.77 1.55 7.21
C THR A 22 -29.35 1.94 6.83
N SER A 23 -29.02 1.86 5.54
CA SER A 23 -27.70 2.21 5.02
C SER A 23 -27.57 3.69 4.67
N SER A 24 -26.40 4.28 4.96
CA SER A 24 -26.08 5.67 4.63
C SER A 24 -24.56 5.85 4.43
N PHE A 25 -24.13 7.01 3.96
CA PHE A 25 -22.72 7.42 4.03
C PHE A 25 -22.42 8.05 5.39
N LEU A 26 -21.21 7.84 5.90
CA LEU A 26 -20.72 8.57 7.06
C LEU A 26 -20.72 10.07 6.77
N LYS A 27 -21.37 10.84 7.65
CA LYS A 27 -21.51 12.29 7.49
C LYS A 27 -20.21 13.06 7.78
N ASN A 28 -19.36 12.53 8.66
CA ASN A 28 -18.16 13.20 9.15
C ASN A 28 -16.90 12.35 8.90
N ASP A 29 -16.70 11.91 7.65
CA ASP A 29 -15.49 11.17 7.28
C ASP A 29 -14.29 12.13 7.10
N ASP A 30 -13.22 11.97 7.89
CA ASP A 30 -11.97 12.73 7.67
C ASP A 30 -11.25 12.17 6.44
N PRO A 31 -10.96 12.99 5.42
CA PRO A 31 -10.36 12.50 4.18
C PRO A 31 -9.01 11.80 4.45
N PRO A 32 -8.65 10.77 3.66
CA PRO A 32 -7.33 10.19 3.71
C PRO A 32 -6.25 11.25 3.52
N ARG A 33 -5.40 11.44 4.53
CA ARG A 33 -4.25 12.33 4.43
C ARG A 33 -3.06 11.56 3.91
N ALA A 34 -2.46 12.04 2.83
CA ALA A 34 -1.22 11.49 2.31
C ALA A 34 -0.08 11.77 3.31
N GLN A 35 0.68 10.73 3.64
CA GLN A 35 1.87 10.81 4.49
C GLN A 35 3.10 10.45 3.66
N PRO A 36 4.20 11.22 3.74
CA PRO A 36 5.43 10.87 3.04
C PRO A 36 6.00 9.52 3.51
N THR A 37 6.30 8.63 2.57
CA THR A 37 7.00 7.35 2.80
C THR A 37 8.44 7.37 2.27
N GLY A 38 8.82 8.46 1.62
CA GLY A 38 10.15 8.71 1.10
C GLY A 38 10.21 10.06 0.37
N PRO A 39 11.37 10.41 -0.22
CA PRO A 39 11.55 11.70 -0.88
C PRO A 39 10.61 11.94 -2.06
N LYS A 40 10.13 10.86 -2.70
CA LYS A 40 9.28 10.89 -3.90
C LYS A 40 8.04 10.03 -3.76
N SER A 41 7.73 9.52 -2.57
CA SER A 41 6.58 8.63 -2.37
C SER A 41 5.74 9.09 -1.18
N GLN A 42 4.42 8.96 -1.35
CA GLN A 42 3.45 9.22 -0.31
C GLN A 42 2.42 8.11 -0.27
N MET A 43 1.89 7.87 0.93
CA MET A 43 0.89 6.85 1.18
C MET A 43 -0.33 7.50 1.84
N SER A 44 -1.51 7.23 1.28
CA SER A 44 -2.79 7.61 1.86
C SER A 44 -3.47 6.36 2.41
N ALA A 45 -3.63 6.27 3.73
CA ALA A 45 -4.36 5.14 4.33
C ALA A 45 -5.87 5.35 4.18
N ILE A 46 -6.53 4.38 3.55
CA ILE A 46 -7.93 4.41 3.17
C ILE A 46 -8.79 3.75 4.24
N PHE A 47 -8.45 2.53 4.65
CA PHE A 47 -9.17 1.82 5.70
C PHE A 47 -8.28 0.76 6.35
N SER A 48 -8.54 0.39 7.60
CA SER A 48 -7.89 -0.75 8.25
C SER A 48 -8.85 -1.51 9.15
N THR A 49 -8.56 -2.80 9.37
CA THR A 49 -9.35 -3.67 10.24
C THR A 49 -8.47 -4.38 11.25
N LEU A 50 -9.03 -4.73 12.42
CA LEU A 50 -8.41 -5.65 13.36
C LEU A 50 -8.38 -7.10 12.83
N PRO A 51 -7.61 -8.00 13.46
CA PRO A 51 -7.60 -9.43 13.14
C PRO A 51 -8.98 -10.09 13.22
N SER A 52 -9.80 -9.63 14.16
CA SER A 52 -11.20 -9.97 14.26
C SER A 52 -11.97 -8.67 14.44
N PHE A 53 -12.90 -8.40 13.54
CA PHE A 53 -13.71 -7.19 13.55
C PHE A 53 -15.18 -7.51 13.29
N SER A 54 -16.05 -6.60 13.74
CA SER A 54 -17.46 -6.64 13.40
C SER A 54 -17.86 -5.30 12.79
N ILE A 55 -18.65 -5.38 11.72
CA ILE A 55 -19.31 -4.22 11.10
C ILE A 55 -20.57 -3.84 11.91
N ALA A 56 -21.05 -4.72 12.80
CA ALA A 56 -22.24 -4.46 13.60
C ALA A 56 -22.05 -3.21 14.45
N LYS A 57 -23.02 -2.28 14.38
CA LYS A 57 -22.96 -0.98 15.05
C LYS A 57 -21.71 -0.15 14.68
N ASN A 58 -21.11 -0.46 13.53
CA ASN A 58 -19.92 0.21 12.98
C ASN A 58 -18.71 0.22 13.95
N THR A 59 -18.50 -0.86 14.71
CA THR A 59 -17.42 -0.94 15.70
C THR A 59 -16.02 -0.92 15.08
N ASP A 60 -15.88 -1.38 13.85
CA ASP A 60 -14.68 -1.31 13.03
C ASP A 60 -14.24 0.14 12.73
N LEU A 61 -15.18 1.08 12.57
CA LEU A 61 -14.86 2.49 12.34
C LEU A 61 -14.09 3.12 13.50
N THR A 62 -14.51 2.82 14.74
CA THR A 62 -13.81 3.34 15.94
C THR A 62 -12.37 2.85 16.01
N HIS A 63 -12.10 1.64 15.51
CA HIS A 63 -10.73 1.14 15.41
C HIS A 63 -9.96 1.90 14.34
N HIS A 64 -10.48 1.96 13.11
CA HIS A 64 -9.84 2.66 11.99
C HIS A 64 -9.49 4.13 12.32
N GLU A 65 -10.37 4.83 13.05
CA GLU A 65 -10.13 6.23 13.47
C GLU A 65 -8.99 6.37 14.49
N LYS A 66 -8.76 5.36 15.34
CA LYS A 66 -7.80 5.41 16.46
C LYS A 66 -6.46 4.79 16.13
N THR A 67 -6.40 3.90 15.15
CA THR A 67 -5.18 3.16 14.81
C THR A 67 -4.23 4.03 13.99
N PRO A 68 -2.95 4.13 14.38
CA PRO A 68 -1.94 4.74 13.54
C PRO A 68 -1.99 4.10 12.15
N ARG A 69 -1.97 4.93 11.11
CA ARG A 69 -2.13 4.53 9.70
C ARG A 69 -0.91 3.75 9.19
N ALA A 70 -0.61 2.61 9.78
CA ALA A 70 0.45 1.71 9.33
C ALA A 70 -0.01 1.04 8.03
N GLY A 71 0.81 1.12 6.99
CA GLY A 71 0.55 0.42 5.72
C GLY A 71 0.65 -1.11 5.84
N PHE A 72 1.14 -1.62 6.98
CA PHE A 72 1.45 -3.03 7.20
C PHE A 72 0.70 -3.55 8.44
N PRO A 73 -0.34 -4.39 8.26
CA PRO A 73 -1.19 -4.86 9.35
C PRO A 73 -0.60 -6.06 10.11
N ALA A 74 -1.04 -6.23 11.37
CA ALA A 74 -0.77 -7.43 12.16
C ALA A 74 -1.50 -8.67 11.59
N ALA A 75 -1.16 -9.87 12.07
CA ALA A 75 -1.75 -11.13 11.62
C ALA A 75 -3.30 -11.10 11.67
N GLY A 76 -3.95 -11.39 10.54
CA GLY A 76 -5.42 -11.37 10.36
C GLY A 76 -6.02 -9.99 10.12
N ALA A 77 -5.30 -8.91 10.42
CA ALA A 77 -5.74 -7.54 10.15
C ALA A 77 -5.56 -7.18 8.67
N SER A 78 -6.22 -6.11 8.24
CA SER A 78 -6.08 -5.57 6.88
C SER A 78 -5.71 -4.09 6.89
N ALA A 79 -5.00 -3.67 5.85
CA ALA A 79 -4.73 -2.27 5.54
C ALA A 79 -5.00 -2.02 4.05
N PHE A 80 -5.81 -1.02 3.75
CA PHE A 80 -6.04 -0.52 2.40
C PHE A 80 -5.37 0.85 2.28
N VAL A 81 -4.41 0.95 1.36
CA VAL A 81 -3.64 2.15 1.08
C VAL A 81 -3.63 2.52 -0.40
N VAL A 82 -3.40 3.80 -0.69
CA VAL A 82 -3.02 4.31 -2.00
C VAL A 82 -1.60 4.83 -1.91
N LEU A 83 -0.72 4.35 -2.78
CA LEU A 83 0.66 4.81 -2.91
C LEU A 83 0.81 5.64 -4.18
N ASP A 84 1.34 6.85 -4.02
CA ASP A 84 1.79 7.67 -5.13
C ASP A 84 3.31 7.69 -5.16
N ILE A 85 3.88 7.37 -6.31
CA ILE A 85 5.32 7.34 -6.54
C ILE A 85 5.65 8.34 -7.64
N GLY A 86 6.42 9.37 -7.30
CA GLY A 86 6.87 10.41 -8.21
C GLY A 86 7.86 9.90 -9.26
N PRO A 87 8.21 10.74 -10.24
CA PRO A 87 9.13 10.36 -11.31
C PRO A 87 10.54 10.06 -10.78
N ASN A 88 11.18 9.05 -11.36
CA ASN A 88 12.54 8.66 -11.03
C ASN A 88 13.59 9.35 -11.91
N LEU A 89 13.67 10.68 -11.77
CA LEU A 89 14.62 11.53 -12.49
C LEU A 89 16.08 11.05 -12.40
N ASP A 90 16.47 10.58 -11.22
CA ASP A 90 17.87 10.31 -10.86
C ASP A 90 18.25 8.84 -11.02
N GLY A 91 17.31 7.98 -11.47
CA GLY A 91 17.56 6.55 -11.66
C GLY A 91 17.86 5.80 -10.35
N VAL A 92 17.29 6.25 -9.22
CA VAL A 92 17.47 5.59 -7.92
C VAL A 92 16.61 4.35 -7.87
N ASP A 93 17.19 3.22 -7.42
CA ASP A 93 16.48 1.95 -7.30
C ASP A 93 15.36 1.98 -6.24
N GLY A 94 14.42 1.04 -6.38
CA GLY A 94 13.40 0.80 -5.37
C GLY A 94 14.01 0.28 -4.07
N LYS A 95 13.33 0.50 -2.95
CA LYS A 95 13.77 -0.01 -1.65
C LYS A 95 13.41 -1.49 -1.51
N LEU A 96 14.41 -2.36 -1.50
CA LEU A 96 14.21 -3.79 -1.24
C LEU A 96 13.76 -4.00 0.21
N HIS A 97 12.59 -4.61 0.38
CA HIS A 97 12.03 -4.90 1.69
C HIS A 97 11.11 -6.12 1.63
N LYS A 98 10.74 -6.62 2.79
CA LYS A 98 9.77 -7.69 2.95
C LYS A 98 8.79 -7.37 4.07
N THR A 99 7.54 -7.75 3.85
CA THR A 99 6.45 -7.69 4.83
C THR A 99 5.86 -9.09 4.96
N GLN A 100 5.41 -9.44 6.17
CA GLN A 100 4.76 -10.74 6.41
C GLN A 100 3.27 -10.68 6.01
N THR A 101 3.00 -10.21 4.80
CA THR A 101 1.63 -9.90 4.31
C THR A 101 1.32 -10.58 2.98
N LEU A 102 0.02 -10.75 2.72
CA LEU A 102 -0.53 -10.97 1.39
C LEU A 102 -1.06 -9.64 0.87
N ASP A 103 -0.51 -9.15 -0.24
CA ASP A 103 -0.90 -7.86 -0.81
C ASP A 103 -1.57 -8.03 -2.16
N TYR A 104 -2.70 -7.35 -2.35
CA TYR A 104 -3.33 -7.17 -3.65
C TYR A 104 -2.98 -5.77 -4.16
N CYS A 105 -2.03 -5.69 -5.08
CA CYS A 105 -1.53 -4.44 -5.64
C CYS A 105 -2.11 -4.22 -7.03
N ILE A 106 -2.65 -3.03 -7.28
CA ILE A 106 -3.28 -2.65 -8.55
C ILE A 106 -2.67 -1.33 -9.01
N ILE A 107 -2.12 -1.30 -10.22
CA ILE A 107 -1.64 -0.04 -10.80
C ILE A 107 -2.83 0.69 -11.41
N VAL A 108 -3.15 1.88 -10.90
CA VAL A 108 -4.30 2.66 -11.37
C VAL A 108 -3.89 3.83 -12.26
N GLU A 109 -2.63 4.26 -12.19
CA GLU A 109 -2.06 5.26 -13.10
C GLU A 109 -0.56 5.01 -13.31
N GLY A 110 -0.06 5.28 -14.52
CA GLY A 110 1.33 5.02 -14.90
C GLY A 110 1.69 3.53 -14.99
N GLU A 111 2.97 3.23 -14.77
CA GLU A 111 3.53 1.88 -14.69
C GLU A 111 4.64 1.84 -13.64
N LEU A 112 4.81 0.68 -13.01
CA LEU A 112 5.85 0.43 -12.01
C LEU A 112 6.58 -0.86 -12.34
N GLU A 113 7.89 -0.88 -12.15
CA GLU A 113 8.65 -2.11 -12.09
C GLU A 113 8.58 -2.72 -10.69
N LEU A 114 8.27 -4.02 -10.64
CA LEU A 114 8.41 -4.87 -9.47
C LEU A 114 9.68 -5.71 -9.64
N SER A 115 10.65 -5.50 -8.75
CA SER A 115 11.85 -6.34 -8.63
C SER A 115 11.66 -7.34 -7.47
N LEU A 116 12.02 -8.60 -7.67
CA LEU A 116 12.01 -9.66 -6.66
C LEU A 116 13.44 -10.17 -6.43
N TRP A 117 13.86 -10.26 -5.17
CA TRP A 117 15.18 -10.80 -4.83
C TRP A 117 15.16 -12.33 -4.84
N GLY A 118 16.00 -12.92 -5.68
CA GLY A 118 16.15 -14.36 -5.91
C GLY A 118 17.40 -14.96 -5.27
N GLY A 119 18.12 -14.22 -4.43
CA GLY A 119 19.35 -14.70 -3.78
C GLY A 119 20.63 -14.23 -4.47
N LYS A 120 21.76 -14.77 -4.01
CA LYS A 120 23.06 -14.62 -4.68
C LYS A 120 23.50 -15.95 -5.28
N GLY A 121 24.05 -15.89 -6.50
CA GLY A 121 24.68 -17.03 -7.17
C GLY A 121 26.01 -17.43 -6.51
N GLU A 122 26.59 -18.53 -6.99
CA GLU A 122 27.92 -19.00 -6.56
C GLU A 122 29.04 -18.00 -6.92
N ASP A 123 28.83 -17.19 -7.96
CA ASP A 123 29.67 -16.08 -8.39
C ASP A 123 29.50 -14.80 -7.54
N GLY A 124 28.54 -14.79 -6.61
CA GLY A 124 28.21 -13.65 -5.77
C GLY A 124 27.30 -12.62 -6.43
N GLU A 125 26.86 -12.83 -7.67
CA GLU A 125 25.92 -11.94 -8.36
C GLU A 125 24.49 -12.09 -7.82
N GLU A 126 23.74 -10.99 -7.76
CA GLU A 126 22.36 -11.00 -7.30
C GLU A 126 21.42 -11.45 -8.41
N ASN A 127 20.63 -12.48 -8.11
CA ASN A 127 19.56 -12.92 -8.98
C ASN A 127 18.33 -12.06 -8.68
N VAL A 128 17.93 -11.20 -9.62
CA VAL A 128 16.74 -10.34 -9.47
C VAL A 128 15.78 -10.60 -10.64
N GLU A 129 14.55 -11.01 -10.34
CA GLU A 129 13.49 -11.06 -11.34
C GLU A 129 12.78 -9.70 -11.40
N ARG A 130 12.52 -9.19 -12.61
CA ARG A 130 11.87 -7.89 -12.80
C ARG A 130 10.66 -8.02 -13.71
N ARG A 131 9.60 -7.30 -13.39
CA ARG A 131 8.44 -7.16 -14.28
C ARG A 131 7.88 -5.74 -14.22
N VAL A 132 7.64 -5.15 -15.39
CA VAL A 132 6.87 -3.90 -15.50
C VAL A 132 5.40 -4.23 -15.40
N ILE A 133 4.73 -3.60 -14.44
CA ILE A 133 3.31 -3.71 -14.16
C ILE A 133 2.65 -2.41 -14.60
N LYS A 134 1.72 -2.51 -15.55
CA LYS A 134 1.07 -1.38 -16.21
C LYS A 134 -0.27 -1.05 -15.58
N LYS A 135 -0.79 0.13 -15.88
CA LYS A 135 -2.15 0.56 -15.52
C LYS A 135 -3.20 -0.53 -15.85
N GLY A 136 -3.98 -0.88 -14.83
CA GLY A 136 -5.02 -1.91 -14.87
C GLY A 136 -4.53 -3.32 -14.53
N GLU A 137 -3.21 -3.54 -14.45
CA GLU A 137 -2.65 -4.83 -14.07
C GLU A 137 -2.58 -4.99 -12.55
N VAL A 138 -2.61 -6.25 -12.11
CA VAL A 138 -2.74 -6.65 -10.72
C VAL A 138 -1.60 -7.59 -10.34
N VAL A 139 -1.05 -7.40 -9.15
CA VAL A 139 -0.07 -8.28 -8.53
C VAL A 139 -0.65 -8.84 -7.24
N VAL A 140 -0.54 -10.15 -7.08
CA VAL A 140 -0.75 -10.84 -5.80
C VAL A 140 0.62 -11.09 -5.19
N GLN A 141 0.99 -10.29 -4.20
CA GLN A 141 2.30 -10.33 -3.57
C GLN A 141 2.25 -11.15 -2.29
N ARG A 142 3.09 -12.18 -2.18
CA ARG A 142 3.01 -13.20 -1.12
C ARG A 142 4.26 -13.22 -0.24
N ALA A 143 4.42 -12.19 0.62
CA ALA A 143 5.55 -12.05 1.53
C ALA A 143 6.93 -12.22 0.86
N CYS A 144 7.07 -11.74 -0.38
CA CYS A 144 8.32 -11.78 -1.13
C CYS A 144 9.22 -10.59 -0.77
N TRP A 145 10.54 -10.80 -0.81
CA TRP A 145 11.50 -9.69 -0.86
C TRP A 145 11.32 -8.95 -2.19
N HIS A 146 10.93 -7.68 -2.12
CA HIS A 146 10.54 -6.92 -3.30
C HIS A 146 10.90 -5.44 -3.22
N ALA A 147 10.98 -4.81 -4.39
CA ALA A 147 11.14 -3.38 -4.54
C ALA A 147 10.22 -2.87 -5.65
N TRP A 148 9.54 -1.75 -5.39
CA TRP A 148 8.74 -1.03 -6.38
C TRP A 148 9.51 0.19 -6.88
N LEU A 149 9.55 0.35 -8.20
CA LEU A 149 10.29 1.41 -8.87
C LEU A 149 9.42 2.06 -9.96
N ASN A 150 9.35 3.39 -9.98
CA ASN A 150 8.80 4.10 -11.13
C ASN A 150 9.88 4.26 -12.20
N LEU A 151 9.68 3.70 -13.39
CA LEU A 151 10.63 3.81 -14.51
C LEU A 151 10.55 5.16 -15.22
N SER A 152 9.44 5.89 -15.05
CA SER A 152 9.25 7.17 -15.71
C SER A 152 10.11 8.25 -15.09
N LYS A 153 10.78 9.04 -15.94
CA LYS A 153 11.53 10.23 -15.53
C LYS A 153 10.67 11.49 -15.48
N THR A 154 9.45 11.46 -16.00
CA THR A 154 8.61 12.67 -16.12
C THR A 154 7.28 12.54 -15.39
N GLU A 155 6.70 11.34 -15.38
CA GLU A 155 5.38 11.07 -14.83
C GLU A 155 5.45 10.32 -13.50
N GLY A 156 4.48 10.59 -12.62
CA GLY A 156 4.25 9.76 -11.44
C GLY A 156 3.48 8.47 -11.80
N ALA A 157 3.45 7.53 -10.87
CA ALA A 157 2.60 6.34 -10.90
C ALA A 157 1.79 6.22 -9.60
N ARG A 158 0.58 5.67 -9.69
CA ARG A 158 -0.32 5.44 -8.55
C ARG A 158 -0.68 3.97 -8.45
N MET A 159 -0.52 3.41 -7.25
CA MET A 159 -0.86 2.04 -6.90
C MET A 159 -1.90 2.04 -5.77
N VAL A 160 -2.87 1.14 -5.87
CA VAL A 160 -3.74 0.74 -4.76
C VAL A 160 -3.19 -0.56 -4.20
N ALA A 161 -3.10 -0.68 -2.88
CA ALA A 161 -2.73 -1.93 -2.22
C ALA A 161 -3.70 -2.27 -1.09
N VAL A 162 -4.14 -3.52 -1.04
CA VAL A 162 -4.81 -4.11 0.12
C VAL A 162 -3.89 -5.18 0.69
N ALA A 163 -3.31 -4.91 1.85
CA ALA A 163 -2.47 -5.84 2.59
C ALA A 163 -3.28 -6.58 3.65
N ILE A 164 -3.04 -7.87 3.80
CA ILE A 164 -3.59 -8.72 4.85
C ILE A 164 -2.42 -9.34 5.60
N GLY A 165 -2.38 -9.17 6.93
CA GLY A 165 -1.33 -9.74 7.76
C GLY A 165 -1.45 -11.26 7.77
N SER A 166 -0.39 -11.96 7.37
CA SER A 166 -0.34 -13.41 7.49
C SER A 166 0.05 -13.83 8.91
N GLU A 167 0.06 -15.14 9.19
CA GLU A 167 0.51 -15.67 10.47
C GLU A 167 1.89 -15.11 10.85
N GLY A 168 2.02 -14.61 12.08
CA GLY A 168 3.25 -13.99 12.59
C GLY A 168 3.48 -12.52 12.18
N ALA A 169 2.62 -11.92 11.37
CA ALA A 169 2.75 -10.50 11.01
C ALA A 169 2.59 -9.57 12.22
N LEU A 170 3.47 -8.58 12.32
CA LEU A 170 3.44 -7.53 13.32
C LEU A 170 2.96 -6.22 12.68
N GLU A 171 2.20 -5.42 13.45
CA GLU A 171 1.79 -4.09 13.00
C GLU A 171 3.02 -3.21 12.73
N GLY A 172 3.08 -2.62 11.53
CA GLY A 172 4.25 -1.87 11.08
C GLY A 172 5.50 -2.71 10.79
N GLY A 173 5.39 -4.04 10.81
CA GLY A 173 6.50 -4.96 10.58
C GLY A 173 7.01 -4.91 9.15
N ILE A 174 8.25 -4.44 8.99
CA ILE A 174 8.98 -4.39 7.73
C ILE A 174 10.41 -4.84 7.95
N GLU A 175 10.90 -5.73 7.08
CA GLU A 175 12.28 -6.17 7.04
C GLU A 175 12.98 -5.44 5.89
N PHE A 176 14.14 -4.84 6.16
CA PHE A 176 15.01 -4.25 5.16
C PHE A 176 16.26 -5.10 5.00
N PHE A 177 16.77 -5.13 3.77
CA PHE A 177 18.03 -5.78 3.43
C PHE A 177 19.22 -4.87 3.75
#